data_AF-A0A960GAF7-F1
#
_entry.id   AF-A0A960GAF7-F1
#
_cell.length_a   1.000
_cell.length_b   1.000
_cell.length_c   1.000
_cell.angle_alpha   90.00
_cell.angle_beta   90.00
_cell.angle_gamma   90.00
#
_symmetry.space_group_name_H-M   'P 1'
#
loop_
_entity.id
_entity.type
_entity.pdbx_description
1 polymer ?
#
loop_
_entity_poly.entity_id
_entity_poly.type
_entity_poly.pdbx_seq_one_letter_code
_entity_poly.pdbx_strand_id
1 'polypeptide(L)'
;MTEYAWATVPAHTRIQRAPGPFAALPHLLDADADDAAPLPPVPDFASGDAEPLLPLAGLSPRISTLDVYLRHEFPYSVEQVYLRSGAASRLASAVERLPEPFGLVVFDGWRDPRLQQFLFDRAYAEPGLPPGFVAAPTEDPARPTPHSTGGTADLSLSFEGQPLGLGTAFDEFSEHAFTRSLEVTSSGTTTAQDVARELRRLLFSVLSAAGFVVLAREWWHFEYGTRLWSAVTGAPARYHAAPRPRGDLAI
;
A
#
# COMPACT_ATOMS: atom_id res chain seq x y z
N MET A 1 14.48 -15.62 7.40
CA MET A 1 13.08 -15.41 7.80
C MET A 1 12.86 -13.91 7.75
N THR A 2 11.95 -13.43 6.92
CA THR A 2 11.64 -11.99 6.87
C THR A 2 11.03 -11.56 8.21
N GLU A 3 11.34 -10.34 8.63
CA GLU A 3 10.93 -9.78 9.93
C GLU A 3 9.40 -9.85 10.12
N TYR A 4 8.66 -9.72 9.02
CA TYR A 4 7.20 -9.79 8.98
C TYR A 4 6.63 -11.20 8.77
N ALA A 5 7.38 -12.27 9.05
CA ALA A 5 6.92 -13.65 8.89
C ALA A 5 5.59 -13.94 9.61
N TRP A 6 5.23 -13.20 10.67
CA TRP A 6 3.93 -13.34 11.35
C TRP A 6 2.80 -12.51 10.70
N ALA A 7 3.15 -11.44 9.98
CA ALA A 7 2.26 -10.74 9.07
C ALA A 7 2.21 -11.46 7.70
N THR A 8 2.95 -12.56 7.54
CA THR A 8 2.77 -13.41 6.38
C THR A 8 1.45 -14.12 6.44
N VAL A 9 0.87 -14.13 5.28
CA VAL A 9 -0.37 -14.80 4.96
C VAL A 9 -0.12 -16.30 5.03
N PRO A 10 -0.97 -17.06 5.74
CA PRO A 10 -0.93 -18.49 5.63
C PRO A 10 -1.24 -18.91 4.18
N ALA A 11 -0.26 -19.55 3.50
CA ALA A 11 -0.40 -20.06 2.14
C ALA A 11 -1.44 -21.21 1.97
N HIS A 12 -2.20 -21.53 3.03
CA HIS A 12 -3.10 -22.69 3.08
C HIS A 12 -4.58 -22.37 2.78
N THR A 13 -4.94 -21.12 2.53
CA THR A 13 -6.32 -20.79 2.08
C THR A 13 -6.51 -21.23 0.62
N ARG A 14 -7.14 -22.39 0.43
CA ARG A 14 -7.54 -22.89 -0.90
C ARG A 14 -8.77 -22.15 -1.38
N ILE A 15 -8.57 -21.07 -2.13
CA ILE A 15 -9.65 -20.40 -2.87
C ILE A 15 -9.85 -21.15 -4.20
N GLN A 16 -11.04 -21.71 -4.40
CA GLN A 16 -11.42 -22.28 -5.70
C GLN A 16 -11.68 -21.15 -6.70
N ARG A 17 -11.18 -21.31 -7.93
CA ARG A 17 -11.25 -20.32 -9.02
C ARG A 17 -12.72 -19.91 -9.29
N ALA A 18 -13.04 -18.63 -9.10
CA ALA A 18 -14.29 -18.03 -9.57
C ALA A 18 -14.28 -17.80 -11.10
N PRO A 19 -15.44 -17.65 -11.77
CA PRO A 19 -15.52 -17.75 -13.23
C PRO A 19 -15.08 -16.45 -13.92
N GLY A 20 -14.10 -16.59 -14.83
CA GLY A 20 -13.59 -15.54 -15.72
C GLY A 20 -12.31 -14.87 -15.21
N PRO A 21 -11.24 -14.74 -16.02
CA PRO A 21 -10.03 -14.04 -15.61
C PRO A 21 -10.31 -12.54 -15.46
N PHE A 22 -9.78 -11.92 -14.40
CA PHE A 22 -9.73 -10.46 -14.35
C PHE A 22 -8.85 -9.95 -15.51
N ALA A 23 -9.09 -8.72 -15.96
CA ALA A 23 -8.23 -8.12 -16.98
C ALA A 23 -6.78 -8.09 -16.51
N ALA A 24 -5.84 -8.32 -17.45
CA ALA A 24 -4.42 -8.21 -17.17
C ALA A 24 -4.06 -6.80 -16.68
N LEU A 25 -3.09 -6.73 -15.76
CA LEU A 25 -2.61 -5.45 -15.24
C LEU A 25 -2.00 -4.62 -16.38
N PRO A 26 -2.40 -3.33 -16.52
CA PRO A 26 -1.85 -2.45 -17.54
C PRO A 26 -0.37 -2.18 -17.27
N HIS A 27 0.33 -1.56 -18.24
CA HIS A 27 1.64 -1.00 -17.94
C HIS A 27 1.51 0.09 -16.86
N LEU A 28 2.41 0.08 -15.89
CA LEU A 28 2.40 0.99 -14.75
C LEU A 28 3.56 1.97 -14.85
N LEU A 29 3.40 3.15 -14.27
CA LEU A 29 4.51 4.07 -14.08
C LEU A 29 5.42 3.51 -12.99
N ASP A 30 6.69 3.26 -13.31
CA ASP A 30 7.72 2.96 -12.32
C ASP A 30 8.33 4.28 -11.86
N ALA A 31 7.98 4.73 -10.66
CA ALA A 31 8.44 6.00 -10.11
C ALA A 31 9.92 5.99 -9.73
N ASP A 32 10.50 4.81 -9.54
CA ASP A 32 11.86 4.59 -9.06
C ASP A 32 12.78 4.05 -10.17
N ALA A 33 12.31 4.02 -11.42
CA ALA A 33 13.17 3.69 -12.56
C ALA A 33 14.13 4.84 -12.87
N ASP A 34 15.38 4.51 -13.21
CA ASP A 34 16.44 5.49 -13.51
C ASP A 34 16.10 6.45 -14.66
N ASP A 35 15.19 6.07 -15.56
CA ASP A 35 14.71 6.86 -16.70
C ASP A 35 13.33 7.51 -16.48
N ALA A 36 12.72 7.31 -15.30
CA ALA A 36 11.44 7.94 -14.99
C ALA A 36 11.60 9.45 -14.82
N ALA A 37 10.70 10.22 -15.42
CA ALA A 37 10.61 11.64 -15.12
C ALA A 37 10.30 11.82 -13.62
N PRO A 38 10.95 12.78 -12.94
CA PRO A 38 10.71 13.00 -11.52
C PRO A 38 9.23 13.28 -11.27
N LEU A 39 8.67 12.65 -10.24
CA LEU A 39 7.27 12.86 -9.87
C LEU A 39 6.99 14.36 -9.65
N PRO A 40 5.83 14.88 -10.08
CA PRO A 40 5.49 16.29 -9.91
C PRO A 40 5.50 16.67 -8.42
N PRO A 41 5.93 17.88 -8.06
CA PRO A 41 5.83 18.36 -6.68
C PRO A 41 4.35 18.55 -6.29
N VAL A 42 4.11 18.58 -4.98
CA VAL A 42 2.82 19.03 -4.45
C VAL A 42 2.69 20.54 -4.71
N PRO A 43 1.54 21.03 -5.24
CA PRO A 43 1.32 22.46 -5.42
C PRO A 43 1.28 23.21 -4.09
N ASP A 44 1.71 24.46 -4.07
CA ASP A 44 1.69 25.33 -2.87
C ASP A 44 0.34 25.35 -2.13
N PHE A 45 -0.76 25.23 -2.87
CA PHE A 45 -2.11 25.12 -2.34
C PHE A 45 -2.71 23.75 -2.70
N ALA A 46 -2.49 22.76 -1.85
CA ALA A 46 -2.99 21.41 -2.07
C ALA A 46 -4.43 21.26 -1.54
N SER A 47 -5.34 20.83 -2.42
CA SER A 47 -6.79 20.82 -2.14
C SER A 47 -7.22 19.90 -0.99
N GLY A 48 -6.36 18.99 -0.54
CA GLY A 48 -6.66 17.95 0.43
C GLY A 48 -6.02 18.14 1.80
N ASP A 49 -5.24 19.20 2.02
CA ASP A 49 -4.50 19.38 3.29
C ASP A 49 -5.42 19.56 4.51
N ALA A 50 -6.64 20.04 4.29
CA ALA A 50 -7.65 20.20 5.33
C ALA A 50 -8.37 18.90 5.71
N GLU A 51 -8.22 17.82 4.93
CA GLU A 51 -8.86 16.53 5.22
C GLU A 51 -8.25 15.90 6.48
N PRO A 52 -8.98 15.62 7.58
CA PRO A 52 -8.35 15.06 8.78
C PRO A 52 -7.79 13.66 8.53
N LEU A 53 -6.76 13.27 9.30
CA LEU A 53 -6.37 11.86 9.43
C LEU A 53 -7.42 11.15 10.30
N LEU A 54 -7.98 10.07 9.78
CA LEU A 54 -8.97 9.24 10.45
C LEU A 54 -8.36 7.87 10.76
N PRO A 55 -8.57 7.30 11.96
CA PRO A 55 -8.23 5.92 12.22
C PRO A 55 -9.05 5.00 11.33
N LEU A 56 -8.44 3.92 10.83
CA LEU A 56 -9.15 2.91 10.04
C LEU A 56 -9.89 1.87 10.91
N ALA A 57 -9.54 1.79 12.19
CA ALA A 57 -10.25 0.95 13.14
C ALA A 57 -11.75 1.32 13.16
N GLY A 58 -12.62 0.35 12.86
CA GLY A 58 -14.07 0.56 12.82
C GLY A 58 -14.60 1.25 11.56
N LEU A 59 -13.76 1.54 10.56
CA LEU A 59 -14.21 2.15 9.30
C LEU A 59 -15.23 1.27 8.54
N SER A 60 -15.02 -0.04 8.53
CA SER A 60 -15.93 -1.04 7.97
C SER A 60 -15.68 -2.39 8.64
N PRO A 61 -16.71 -3.24 8.86
CA PRO A 61 -16.50 -4.59 9.40
C PRO A 61 -15.65 -5.49 8.48
N ARG A 62 -15.48 -5.11 7.21
CA ARG A 62 -14.69 -5.84 6.21
C ARG A 62 -13.28 -5.27 6.01
N ILE A 63 -12.89 -4.27 6.82
CA ILE A 63 -11.53 -3.72 6.85
C ILE A 63 -10.94 -3.98 8.23
N SER A 64 -9.79 -4.66 8.26
CA SER A 64 -8.98 -4.85 9.47
C SER A 64 -7.63 -4.16 9.35
N THR A 65 -6.99 -3.88 10.48
CA THR A 65 -5.63 -3.34 10.56
C THR A 65 -4.71 -4.32 11.28
N LEU A 66 -3.43 -4.36 10.89
CA LEU A 66 -2.42 -5.18 11.57
C LEU A 66 -1.41 -4.38 12.40
N ASP A 67 -1.36 -3.05 12.23
CA ASP A 67 -0.50 -2.14 13.00
C ASP A 67 0.95 -2.64 13.07
N VAL A 68 1.52 -2.98 11.90
CA VAL A 68 2.71 -3.85 11.81
C VAL A 68 3.91 -3.29 12.56
N TYR A 69 4.19 -2.00 12.42
CA TYR A 69 5.33 -1.35 13.09
C TYR A 69 5.16 -1.23 14.60
N LEU A 70 3.92 -1.08 15.08
CA LEU A 70 3.64 -1.05 16.52
C LEU A 70 3.89 -2.42 17.15
N ARG A 71 3.44 -3.49 16.50
CA ARG A 71 3.67 -4.87 16.96
C ARG A 71 5.15 -5.28 16.96
N HIS A 72 5.94 -4.63 16.11
CA HIS A 72 7.39 -4.75 16.07
C HIS A 72 8.13 -3.84 17.06
N GLU A 73 7.41 -3.04 17.86
CA GLU A 73 7.97 -2.09 18.81
C GLU A 73 8.92 -1.07 18.16
N PHE A 74 8.67 -0.74 16.88
CA PHE A 74 9.50 0.24 16.17
C PHE A 74 9.29 1.64 16.74
N PRO A 75 10.38 2.44 16.85
CA PRO A 75 10.29 3.79 17.36
C PRO A 75 9.42 4.65 16.46
N TYR A 76 8.72 5.62 17.05
CA TYR A 76 7.83 6.55 16.34
C TYR A 76 6.60 5.92 15.65
N SER A 77 6.34 4.63 15.84
CA SER A 77 5.08 4.00 15.47
C SER A 77 3.88 4.69 16.13
N VAL A 78 2.70 4.54 15.52
CA VAL A 78 1.43 5.05 16.04
C VAL A 78 0.54 3.87 16.43
N GLU A 79 -0.42 4.11 17.32
CA GLU A 79 -1.27 3.05 17.90
C GLU A 79 -2.30 2.47 16.92
N GLN A 80 -2.59 3.17 15.83
CA GLN A 80 -3.59 2.78 14.84
C GLN A 80 -3.09 3.13 13.44
N VAL A 81 -3.60 2.45 12.42
CA VAL A 81 -3.44 2.90 11.03
C VAL A 81 -4.38 4.09 10.76
N TYR A 82 -3.82 5.15 10.17
CA TYR A 82 -4.58 6.35 9.79
C TYR A 82 -4.50 6.62 8.29
N LEU A 83 -5.57 7.16 7.70
CA LEU A 83 -5.55 7.76 6.36
C LEU A 83 -6.26 9.11 6.38
N ARG A 84 -5.94 9.99 5.41
CA ARG A 84 -6.75 11.18 5.13
C ARG A 84 -8.19 10.76 4.83
N SER A 85 -9.16 11.53 5.32
CA SER A 85 -10.58 11.18 5.23
C SER A 85 -11.07 10.84 3.81
N GLY A 86 -10.54 11.49 2.76
CA GLY A 86 -10.86 11.16 1.37
C GLY A 86 -10.29 9.82 0.92
N ALA A 87 -9.09 9.44 1.36
CA ALA A 87 -8.52 8.11 1.12
C ALA A 87 -9.28 7.02 1.90
N ALA A 88 -9.59 7.26 3.18
CA ALA A 88 -10.39 6.34 3.99
C ALA A 88 -11.78 6.07 3.37
N SER A 89 -12.49 7.11 2.93
CA SER A 89 -13.80 6.98 2.30
C SER A 89 -13.76 6.17 1.00
N ARG A 90 -12.68 6.30 0.23
CA ARG A 90 -12.45 5.49 -0.98
C ARG A 90 -12.15 4.04 -0.65
N LEU A 91 -11.37 3.78 0.40
CA LEU A 91 -11.11 2.42 0.87
C LEU A 91 -12.40 1.73 1.33
N ALA A 92 -13.27 2.45 2.05
CA ALA A 92 -14.59 1.97 2.41
C ALA A 92 -15.45 1.68 1.15
N SER A 93 -15.41 2.55 0.13
CA SER A 93 -16.11 2.31 -1.13
C SER A 93 -15.54 1.13 -1.93
N ALA A 94 -14.24 0.84 -1.78
CA ALA A 94 -13.56 -0.26 -2.45
C ALA A 94 -13.99 -1.60 -1.87
N VAL A 95 -14.01 -1.75 -0.54
CA VAL A 95 -14.36 -3.02 0.11
C VAL A 95 -15.79 -3.47 -0.20
N GLU A 96 -16.73 -2.53 -0.39
CA GLU A 96 -18.11 -2.84 -0.79
C GLU A 96 -18.23 -3.49 -2.18
N ARG A 97 -17.19 -3.37 -3.03
CA ARG A 97 -17.14 -4.00 -4.36
C ARG A 97 -16.59 -5.42 -4.31
N LEU A 98 -16.04 -5.86 -3.19
CA LEU A 98 -15.54 -7.21 -3.02
C LEU A 98 -16.70 -8.19 -2.80
N PRO A 99 -16.64 -9.40 -3.37
CA PRO A 99 -17.61 -10.44 -3.05
C PRO A 99 -17.45 -10.88 -1.59
N GLU A 100 -18.54 -11.20 -0.91
CA GLU A 100 -18.45 -11.89 0.39
C GLU A 100 -17.80 -13.29 0.21
N PRO A 101 -16.96 -13.77 1.14
CA PRO A 101 -16.55 -13.16 2.41
C PRO A 101 -15.19 -12.42 2.32
N PHE A 102 -14.84 -11.85 1.17
CA PHE A 102 -13.59 -11.10 1.04
C PHE A 102 -13.66 -9.78 1.82
N GLY A 103 -12.51 -9.27 2.22
CA GLY A 103 -12.35 -7.93 2.78
C GLY A 103 -11.00 -7.36 2.42
N LEU A 104 -10.56 -6.35 3.20
CA LEU A 104 -9.23 -5.78 3.13
C LEU A 104 -8.54 -5.87 4.49
N VAL A 105 -7.23 -6.02 4.47
CA VAL A 105 -6.38 -5.88 5.65
C VAL A 105 -5.31 -4.84 5.35
N VAL A 106 -5.16 -3.86 6.24
CA VAL A 106 -4.20 -2.76 6.09
C VAL A 106 -3.02 -2.97 7.01
N PHE A 107 -1.83 -3.03 6.43
CA PHE A 107 -0.55 -3.17 7.13
C PHE A 107 -0.06 -1.81 7.64
N ASP A 108 -0.05 -0.81 6.76
CA ASP A 108 0.43 0.55 7.05
C ASP A 108 -0.40 1.62 6.34
N GLY A 109 -0.36 2.85 6.87
CA GLY A 109 -1.05 4.03 6.34
C GLY A 109 -0.19 5.27 6.54
N TRP A 110 -0.68 6.24 7.31
CA TRP A 110 0.14 7.39 7.70
C TRP A 110 1.38 6.95 8.51
N ARG A 111 2.55 7.38 8.06
CA ARG A 111 3.85 7.08 8.69
C ARG A 111 4.54 8.36 9.14
N ASP A 112 5.03 8.35 10.39
CA ASP A 112 5.84 9.46 10.92
C ASP A 112 7.13 9.60 10.10
N PRO A 113 7.53 10.82 9.68
CA PRO A 113 8.79 11.01 8.95
C PRO A 113 10.03 10.46 9.67
N ARG A 114 10.02 10.40 11.01
CA ARG A 114 11.12 9.79 11.79
C ARG A 114 11.09 8.26 11.74
N LEU A 115 9.90 7.65 11.64
CA LEU A 115 9.78 6.22 11.36
C LEU A 115 10.24 5.91 9.93
N GLN A 116 9.92 6.76 8.95
CA GLN A 116 10.45 6.63 7.59
C GLN A 116 11.98 6.63 7.57
N GLN A 117 12.62 7.58 8.26
CA GLN A 117 14.08 7.62 8.39
C GLN A 117 14.62 6.33 9.04
N PHE A 118 14.01 5.88 10.14
CA PHE A 118 14.41 4.63 10.82
C PHE A 118 14.33 3.41 9.90
N LEU A 119 13.24 3.26 9.14
CA LEU A 119 13.06 2.13 8.21
C LEU A 119 14.07 2.20 7.06
N PHE A 120 14.31 3.40 6.52
CA PHE A 120 15.31 3.60 5.48
C PHE A 120 16.71 3.22 5.95
N ASP A 121 17.14 3.73 7.11
CA ASP A 121 18.44 3.42 7.69
C ASP A 121 18.59 1.92 7.97
N ARG A 122 17.54 1.29 8.49
CA ARG A 122 17.51 -0.15 8.76
C ARG A 122 17.63 -0.98 7.48
N ALA A 123 16.86 -0.66 6.44
CA ALA A 123 16.85 -1.40 5.19
C ALA A 123 18.21 -1.35 4.46
N TYR A 124 18.91 -0.22 4.58
CA TYR A 124 20.19 0.02 3.91
C TYR A 124 21.42 -0.10 4.83
N ALA A 125 21.24 -0.58 6.07
CA ALA A 125 22.34 -0.80 7.02
C ALA A 125 23.28 -1.94 6.58
N GLU A 126 22.74 -3.00 5.98
CA GLU A 126 23.52 -4.10 5.44
C GLU A 126 23.75 -3.93 3.93
N PRO A 127 24.99 -4.08 3.44
CA PRO A 127 25.28 -3.99 2.01
C PRO A 127 24.64 -5.16 1.27
N GLY A 128 23.88 -4.87 0.21
CA GLY A 128 23.30 -5.89 -0.67
C GLY A 128 21.92 -5.56 -1.20
N LEU A 129 21.20 -4.65 -0.55
CA LEU A 129 19.92 -4.15 -1.05
C LEU A 129 20.15 -3.00 -2.05
N PRO A 130 19.67 -3.08 -3.31
CA PRO A 130 19.73 -1.97 -4.25
C PRO A 130 18.93 -0.76 -3.73
N PRO A 131 19.33 0.48 -4.05
CA PRO A 131 18.50 1.65 -3.77
C PRO A 131 17.13 1.53 -4.48
N GLY A 132 16.11 2.19 -3.92
CA GLY A 132 14.78 2.28 -4.53
C GLY A 132 13.74 1.27 -4.03
N PHE A 133 14.02 0.52 -2.97
CA PHE A 133 13.02 -0.32 -2.28
C PHE A 133 12.37 0.38 -1.08
N VAL A 134 13.07 1.33 -0.45
CA VAL A 134 12.49 2.17 0.59
C VAL A 134 12.68 3.63 0.20
N ALA A 135 11.60 4.39 0.17
CA ALA A 135 11.63 5.80 -0.18
C ALA A 135 12.60 6.57 0.71
N ALA A 136 13.47 7.38 0.10
CA ALA A 136 14.39 8.22 0.84
C ALA A 136 13.63 9.22 1.72
N PRO A 137 14.06 9.42 2.98
CA PRO A 137 13.54 10.49 3.83
C PRO A 137 13.85 11.85 3.20
N THR A 138 12.98 12.81 3.45
CA THR A 138 13.01 14.12 2.80
C THR A 138 12.39 15.17 3.70
N GLU A 139 13.00 16.35 3.74
CA GLU A 139 12.48 17.53 4.41
C GLU A 139 11.82 18.51 3.42
N ASP A 140 11.85 18.23 2.11
CA ASP A 140 11.22 19.07 1.10
C ASP A 140 9.69 18.95 1.22
N PRO A 141 8.98 20.02 1.66
CA PRO A 141 7.54 19.97 1.85
C PRO A 141 6.78 19.72 0.55
N ALA A 142 7.33 20.12 -0.60
CA ALA A 142 6.73 19.88 -1.91
C ALA A 142 6.96 18.44 -2.40
N ARG A 143 7.79 17.65 -1.70
CA ARG A 143 8.13 16.27 -2.03
C ARG A 143 8.06 15.37 -0.81
N PRO A 144 6.91 15.30 -0.11
CA PRO A 144 6.76 14.42 1.04
C PRO A 144 6.88 12.96 0.61
N THR A 145 7.34 12.09 1.52
CA THR A 145 7.22 10.64 1.29
C THR A 145 5.74 10.25 1.24
N PRO A 146 5.32 9.28 0.41
CA PRO A 146 3.91 9.00 0.18
C PRO A 146 3.12 8.74 1.47
N HIS A 147 3.62 7.87 2.35
CA HIS A 147 2.97 7.56 3.62
C HIS A 147 2.83 8.78 4.55
N SER A 148 3.78 9.71 4.55
CA SER A 148 3.68 10.90 5.41
C SER A 148 2.48 11.81 5.06
N THR A 149 1.91 11.67 3.86
CA THR A 149 0.74 12.44 3.41
C THR A 149 -0.58 11.94 4.01
N GLY A 150 -0.64 10.67 4.42
CA GLY A 150 -1.87 9.95 4.76
C GLY A 150 -2.74 9.56 3.55
N GLY A 151 -2.23 9.76 2.32
CA GLY A 151 -2.88 9.33 1.07
C GLY A 151 -2.47 7.93 0.61
N THR A 152 -1.59 7.25 1.34
CA THR A 152 -1.02 5.94 0.97
C THR A 152 -1.47 4.87 1.94
N ALA A 153 -1.77 3.68 1.43
CA ALA A 153 -2.07 2.50 2.23
C ALA A 153 -1.32 1.28 1.68
N ASP A 154 -0.67 0.55 2.58
CA ASP A 154 -0.13 -0.78 2.31
C ASP A 154 -1.14 -1.82 2.79
N LEU A 155 -1.64 -2.66 1.88
CA LEU A 155 -2.74 -3.55 2.19
C LEU A 155 -2.76 -4.82 1.34
N SER A 156 -3.57 -5.78 1.76
CA SER A 156 -3.95 -6.93 0.95
C SER A 156 -5.46 -7.18 1.02
N LEU A 157 -5.93 -8.11 0.18
CA LEU A 157 -7.22 -8.75 0.37
C LEU A 157 -7.22 -9.57 1.67
N SER A 158 -8.41 -9.74 2.24
CA SER A 158 -8.67 -10.75 3.26
C SER A 158 -9.77 -11.70 2.80
N PHE A 159 -9.83 -12.90 3.38
CA PHE A 159 -10.91 -13.86 3.22
C PHE A 159 -11.34 -14.30 4.62
N GLU A 160 -12.61 -14.09 4.98
CA GLU A 160 -13.10 -14.34 6.35
C GLU A 160 -12.25 -13.63 7.43
N GLY A 161 -11.79 -12.41 7.11
CA GLY A 161 -10.93 -11.60 7.98
C GLY A 161 -9.46 -12.04 8.04
N GLN A 162 -9.08 -13.15 7.38
CA GLN A 162 -7.68 -13.58 7.31
C GLN A 162 -6.97 -12.93 6.12
N PRO A 163 -5.78 -12.32 6.32
CA PRO A 163 -4.97 -11.78 5.23
C PRO A 163 -4.70 -12.79 4.12
N LEU A 164 -4.71 -12.33 2.86
CA LEU A 164 -4.33 -13.10 1.66
C LEU A 164 -2.95 -12.71 1.12
N GLY A 165 -2.18 -13.69 0.67
CA GLY A 165 -0.79 -13.56 0.26
C GLY A 165 -0.74 -13.62 -1.23
N LEU A 166 -0.35 -12.52 -1.86
CA LEU A 166 -0.51 -12.37 -3.30
C LEU A 166 0.81 -12.68 -4.01
N GLY A 167 1.41 -13.82 -3.68
CA GLY A 167 2.62 -14.35 -4.33
C GLY A 167 3.95 -14.01 -3.65
N THR A 168 4.01 -12.98 -2.81
CA THR A 168 5.13 -12.65 -1.92
C THR A 168 4.61 -12.22 -0.55
N ALA A 169 5.50 -12.13 0.43
CA ALA A 169 5.18 -11.47 1.70
C ALA A 169 5.02 -9.95 1.51
N PHE A 170 4.35 -9.29 2.47
CA PHE A 170 4.47 -7.83 2.66
C PHE A 170 5.93 -7.47 2.99
N ASP A 171 6.38 -6.31 2.50
CA ASP A 171 7.73 -5.77 2.68
C ASP A 171 8.85 -6.70 2.13
N GLU A 172 8.53 -7.47 1.08
CA GLU A 172 9.53 -8.27 0.38
C GLU A 172 10.25 -7.44 -0.70
N PHE A 173 11.54 -7.18 -0.49
CA PHE A 173 12.36 -6.43 -1.44
C PHE A 173 12.90 -7.29 -2.59
N SER A 174 12.01 -7.74 -3.46
CA SER A 174 12.36 -8.55 -4.64
C SER A 174 11.52 -8.16 -5.87
N GLU A 175 12.00 -8.48 -7.07
CA GLU A 175 11.21 -8.28 -8.30
C GLU A 175 9.93 -9.13 -8.32
N HIS A 176 9.83 -10.17 -7.48
CA HIS A 176 8.60 -10.94 -7.33
C HIS A 176 7.48 -10.11 -6.66
N ALA A 177 7.83 -9.09 -5.87
CA ALA A 177 6.87 -8.15 -5.30
C ALA A 177 6.32 -7.13 -6.31
N PHE A 178 6.96 -6.98 -7.48
CA PHE A 178 6.51 -6.03 -8.49
C PHE A 178 5.08 -6.36 -8.91
N THR A 179 4.23 -5.34 -9.02
CA THR A 179 2.79 -5.48 -9.22
C THR A 179 2.46 -6.40 -10.41
N ARG A 180 3.24 -6.29 -11.50
CA ARG A 180 3.07 -7.07 -12.73
C ARG A 180 3.91 -8.36 -12.81
N SER A 181 4.69 -8.72 -11.78
CA SER A 181 5.62 -9.86 -11.85
C SER A 181 4.94 -11.20 -12.18
N LEU A 182 3.67 -11.36 -11.78
CA LEU A 182 2.88 -12.57 -12.05
C LEU A 182 2.16 -12.57 -13.41
N GLU A 183 2.19 -11.47 -14.17
CA GLU A 183 1.59 -11.39 -15.52
C GLU A 183 2.40 -12.20 -16.55
N VAL A 184 3.70 -12.37 -16.32
CA VAL A 184 4.57 -13.15 -17.20
C VAL A 184 4.45 -14.63 -16.80
N THR A 185 3.56 -15.35 -17.49
CA THR A 185 3.47 -16.81 -17.32
C THR A 185 4.44 -17.51 -18.27
N SER A 186 5.55 -18.03 -17.76
CA SER A 186 6.35 -19.03 -18.49
C SER A 186 5.67 -20.40 -18.40
N SER A 187 6.01 -21.32 -19.30
CA SER A 187 5.54 -22.70 -19.24
C SER A 187 5.99 -23.35 -17.92
N GLY A 188 5.05 -23.57 -16.99
CA GLY A 188 5.33 -24.17 -15.68
C GLY A 188 4.80 -23.41 -14.46
N THR A 189 3.91 -22.41 -14.62
CA THR A 189 3.27 -21.74 -13.48
C THR A 189 2.46 -22.70 -12.62
N THR A 190 2.63 -22.60 -11.31
CA THR A 190 1.86 -23.38 -10.35
C THR A 190 0.45 -22.81 -10.20
N THR A 191 -0.51 -23.65 -9.79
CA THR A 191 -1.87 -23.19 -9.45
C THR A 191 -1.87 -22.07 -8.40
N ALA A 192 -0.92 -22.08 -7.46
CA ALA A 192 -0.80 -21.03 -6.45
C ALA A 192 -0.42 -19.67 -7.06
N GLN A 193 0.49 -19.65 -8.04
CA GLN A 193 0.86 -18.42 -8.76
C GLN A 193 -0.30 -17.88 -9.61
N ASP A 194 -1.07 -18.76 -10.23
CA ASP A 194 -2.27 -18.36 -10.96
C ASP A 194 -3.31 -17.69 -10.03
N VAL A 195 -3.55 -18.29 -8.86
CA VAL A 195 -4.46 -17.70 -7.85
C VAL A 195 -3.92 -16.35 -7.37
N ALA A 196 -2.63 -16.25 -7.03
CA ALA A 196 -2.01 -15.01 -6.61
C ALA A 196 -2.13 -13.91 -7.69
N ARG A 197 -1.95 -14.25 -8.97
CA ARG A 197 -2.14 -13.31 -10.09
C ARG A 197 -3.56 -12.79 -10.13
N GLU A 198 -4.56 -13.66 -10.09
CA GLU A 198 -5.97 -13.23 -10.14
C GLU A 198 -6.35 -12.39 -8.92
N LEU A 199 -5.80 -12.70 -7.73
CA LEU A 199 -6.02 -11.89 -6.54
C LEU A 199 -5.34 -10.51 -6.62
N ARG A 200 -4.13 -10.40 -7.20
CA ARG A 200 -3.51 -9.08 -7.48
C ARG A 200 -4.35 -8.27 -8.46
N ARG A 201 -4.89 -8.90 -9.50
CA ARG A 201 -5.78 -8.25 -10.47
C ARG A 201 -7.09 -7.79 -9.82
N LEU A 202 -7.68 -8.59 -8.93
CA LEU A 202 -8.86 -8.21 -8.15
C LEU A 202 -8.55 -7.00 -7.26
N LEU A 203 -7.47 -7.06 -6.48
CA LEU A 203 -7.04 -5.98 -5.59
C LEU A 203 -6.85 -4.68 -6.36
N PHE A 204 -6.07 -4.73 -7.45
CA PHE A 204 -5.86 -3.61 -8.36
C PHE A 204 -7.18 -3.08 -8.91
N SER A 205 -8.04 -3.94 -9.45
CA SER A 205 -9.30 -3.53 -10.07
C SER A 205 -10.21 -2.78 -9.10
N VAL A 206 -10.35 -3.28 -7.87
CA VAL A 206 -11.22 -2.70 -6.84
C VAL A 206 -10.67 -1.35 -6.35
N LEU A 207 -9.37 -1.25 -6.09
CA LEU A 207 -8.77 -0.01 -5.59
C LEU A 207 -8.63 1.05 -6.69
N SER A 208 -8.30 0.67 -7.92
CA SER A 208 -8.30 1.60 -9.06
C SER A 208 -9.70 2.10 -9.38
N ALA A 209 -10.74 1.26 -9.28
CA ALA A 209 -12.11 1.71 -9.40
C ALA A 209 -12.54 2.68 -8.28
N ALA A 210 -11.88 2.62 -7.12
CA ALA A 210 -12.04 3.59 -6.04
C ALA A 210 -11.12 4.83 -6.16
N GLY A 211 -10.30 4.91 -7.21
CA GLY A 211 -9.46 6.07 -7.54
C GLY A 211 -8.03 6.02 -7.03
N PHE A 212 -7.58 4.89 -6.47
CA PHE A 212 -6.17 4.69 -6.11
C PHE A 212 -5.32 4.33 -7.33
N VAL A 213 -4.03 4.61 -7.25
CA VAL A 213 -3.00 4.08 -8.15
C VAL A 213 -2.08 3.15 -7.35
N VAL A 214 -1.44 2.20 -8.02
CA VAL A 214 -0.53 1.24 -7.38
C VAL A 214 0.92 1.56 -7.75
N LEU A 215 1.85 1.37 -6.82
CA LEU A 215 3.28 1.44 -7.13
C LEU A 215 3.69 0.23 -7.98
N ALA A 216 4.45 0.47 -9.05
CA ALA A 216 4.83 -0.62 -9.97
C ALA A 216 5.64 -1.73 -9.28
N ARG A 217 6.43 -1.37 -8.28
CA ARG A 217 7.37 -2.24 -7.56
C ARG A 217 6.76 -2.98 -6.37
N GLU A 218 5.58 -2.60 -5.93
CA GLU A 218 4.97 -3.15 -4.70
C GLU A 218 3.48 -3.40 -4.92
N TRP A 219 3.08 -4.68 -4.97
CA TRP A 219 1.68 -5.05 -5.22
C TRP A 219 0.70 -4.61 -4.12
N TRP A 220 1.20 -4.33 -2.91
CA TRP A 220 0.42 -3.93 -1.74
C TRP A 220 0.27 -2.41 -1.58
N HIS A 221 1.09 -1.61 -2.27
CA HIS A 221 1.23 -0.17 -2.03
C HIS A 221 0.32 0.64 -2.96
N PHE A 222 -0.71 1.25 -2.38
CA PHE A 222 -1.69 2.04 -3.11
C PHE A 222 -1.72 3.49 -2.64
N GLU A 223 -1.77 4.42 -3.58
CA GLU A 223 -1.74 5.85 -3.34
C GLU A 223 -2.96 6.58 -3.92
N TYR A 224 -3.49 7.53 -3.15
CA TYR A 224 -4.51 8.47 -3.57
C TYR A 224 -4.07 9.89 -3.24
N GLY A 225 -4.16 10.82 -4.20
CA GLY A 225 -3.86 12.24 -3.97
C GLY A 225 -2.39 12.58 -3.71
N THR A 226 -1.48 11.62 -3.86
CA THR A 226 -0.03 11.80 -3.71
C THR A 226 0.63 12.26 -5.02
N ARG A 227 1.96 12.32 -5.04
CA ARG A 227 2.75 12.66 -6.22
C ARG A 227 2.73 11.58 -7.31
N LEU A 228 2.78 10.29 -6.93
CA LEU A 228 2.62 9.18 -7.90
C LEU A 228 1.21 9.20 -8.50
N TRP A 229 0.19 9.38 -7.66
CA TRP A 229 -1.19 9.54 -8.10
C TRP A 229 -1.35 10.70 -9.09
N SER A 230 -0.70 11.83 -8.81
CA SER A 230 -0.68 12.99 -9.71
C SER A 230 -0.05 12.66 -11.07
N ALA A 231 1.11 11.99 -11.08
CA ALA A 231 1.78 11.60 -12.32
C ALA A 231 0.94 10.63 -13.17
N VAL A 232 0.29 9.66 -12.54
CA VAL A 232 -0.50 8.63 -13.23
C VAL A 232 -1.84 9.18 -13.75
N THR A 233 -2.50 10.05 -12.98
CA THR A 233 -3.84 10.55 -13.33
C THR A 233 -3.84 11.87 -14.09
N GLY A 234 -2.73 12.61 -14.06
CA GLY A 234 -2.63 13.97 -14.59
C GLY A 234 -3.33 15.04 -13.73
N ALA A 235 -3.95 14.66 -12.62
CA ALA A 235 -4.55 15.60 -11.67
C ALA A 235 -3.49 16.16 -10.70
N PRO A 236 -3.65 17.38 -10.15
CA PRO A 236 -2.72 17.92 -9.16
C PRO A 236 -2.68 17.06 -7.88
N ALA A 237 -1.48 16.84 -7.33
CA ALA A 237 -1.33 16.22 -6.02
C ALA A 237 -2.15 16.99 -4.96
N ARG A 238 -2.79 16.26 -4.06
CA ARG A 238 -3.78 16.76 -3.11
C ARG A 238 -3.21 17.00 -1.72
N TYR A 239 -2.13 16.32 -1.35
CA TYR A 239 -1.69 16.24 0.04
C TYR A 239 -0.21 16.58 0.19
N HIS A 240 0.08 17.57 1.03
CA HIS A 240 1.36 17.69 1.72
C HIS A 240 1.46 16.64 2.84
N ALA A 241 2.64 16.55 3.47
CA ALA A 241 2.81 15.75 4.68
C ALA A 241 1.79 16.18 5.76
N ALA A 242 1.09 15.21 6.32
CA ALA A 242 0.15 15.43 7.39
C ALA A 242 0.89 15.45 8.74
N PRO A 243 0.47 16.29 9.70
CA PRO A 243 1.01 16.24 11.05
C PRO A 243 0.68 14.90 11.70
N ARG A 244 1.50 14.48 12.67
CA ARG A 244 1.25 13.27 13.47
C ARG A 244 -0.16 13.31 14.05
N PRO A 245 -0.97 12.23 13.89
CA PRO A 245 -2.26 12.12 14.55
C PRO A 245 -2.08 12.38 16.03
N ARG A 246 -2.90 13.29 16.58
CA ARG A 246 -3.05 13.37 18.02
C ARG A 246 -3.86 12.14 18.38
N GLY A 247 -3.23 11.16 19.04
CA GLY A 247 -4.01 10.10 19.65
C GLY A 247 -5.02 10.76 20.56
N ASP A 248 -6.31 10.51 20.35
CA ASP A 248 -7.26 10.72 21.42
C ASP A 248 -6.77 9.80 22.54
N LEU A 249 -6.16 10.38 23.57
CA LEU A 249 -6.03 9.72 24.85
C LEU A 249 -7.47 9.49 25.29
N ALA A 250 -8.01 8.31 24.99
CA ALA A 250 -9.19 7.80 25.64
C ALA A 250 -8.82 7.69 27.13
N ILE A 251 -9.28 8.67 27.92
CA ILE A 251 -9.29 8.61 29.38
C ILE A 251 -10.50 7.79 29.80
#